data_AF-A0A7C2FUK4-F1
#
_entry.id   AF-A0A7C2FUK4-F1
#
_cell.length_a   1.000
_cell.length_b   1.000
_cell.length_c   1.000
_cell.angle_alpha   90.00
_cell.angle_beta   90.00
_cell.angle_gamma   90.00
#
_symmetry.space_group_name_H-M   'P 1'
#
loop_
_entity.id
_entity.type
_entity.pdbx_description
1 polymer ?
#
loop_
_entity_poly.entity_id
_entity_poly.type
_entity_poly.pdbx_seq_one_letter_code
_entity_poly.pdbx_strand_id
1 'polypeptide(L)' 'MVYIALFALGAALVTLIFYLILNPRVLTTEGETFDLRFVLFMLVLIVLAAGTVALMLLLGRMYHLL' A
#
# COMPACT_ATOMS: atom_id res chain seq x y z
N MET A 1 2.65 17.39 -11.85
CA MET A 1 1.98 16.18 -12.41
C MET A 1 2.62 14.86 -12.01
N VAL A 2 3.94 14.67 -12.15
CA VAL A 2 4.62 13.38 -11.84
C VAL A 2 4.32 12.88 -10.42
N TYR A 3 4.39 13.76 -9.41
CA TYR A 3 4.13 13.36 -8.03
C TYR A 3 2.67 12.96 -7.75
N ILE A 4 1.72 13.52 -8.51
CA ILE A 4 0.30 13.14 -8.43
C ILE A 4 0.11 11.73 -9.02
N ALA A 5 0.76 11.44 -10.15
CA ALA A 5 0.78 10.10 -10.72
C ALA A 5 1.45 9.09 -9.78
N LEU A 6 2.52 9.49 -9.09
CA LEU A 6 3.19 8.65 -8.09
C LEU A 6 2.28 8.35 -6.89
N PHE A 7 1.51 9.33 -6.42
CA PHE A 7 0.50 9.13 -5.37
C PHE A 7 -0.59 8.14 -5.82
N ALA A 8 -1.12 8.30 -7.05
CA ALA A 8 -2.10 7.39 -7.61
C ALA A 8 -1.56 5.96 -7.74
N LEU A 9 -0.29 5.82 -8.17
CA LEU A 9 0.40 4.53 -8.22
C LEU A 9 0.55 3.92 -6.81
N GLY A 10 0.94 4.71 -5.81
CA GLY A 10 1.03 4.26 -4.41
C GLY A 10 -0.30 3.72 -3.90
N ALA A 11 -1.40 4.44 -4.17
CA ALA A 11 -2.75 3.98 -3.83
C ALA A 11 -3.11 2.67 -4.55
N ALA A 12 -2.83 2.56 -5.85
CA ALA A 12 -3.10 1.35 -6.62
C ALA A 12 -2.31 0.13 -6.10
N LEU A 13 -1.05 0.32 -5.69
CA LEU A 13 -0.24 -0.73 -5.08
C LEU A 13 -0.80 -1.18 -3.73
N VAL A 14 -1.24 -0.24 -2.87
CA VAL A 14 -1.92 -0.56 -1.62
C VAL A 14 -3.18 -1.41 -1.89
N THR A 15 -4.01 -0.98 -2.84
CA THR A 15 -5.21 -1.73 -3.24
C THR A 15 -4.88 -3.13 -3.75
N LEU A 16 -3.87 -3.25 -4.61
CA LEU A 16 -3.42 -4.53 -5.16
C LEU A 16 -2.99 -5.49 -4.04
N ILE A 17 -2.15 -5.02 -3.11
CA ILE A 17 -1.64 -5.87 -2.02
C ILE A 17 -2.76 -6.29 -1.08
N PHE A 18 -3.72 -5.41 -0.77
CA PHE A 18 -4.93 -5.78 -0.03
C PHE A 18 -5.71 -6.89 -0.74
N TYR A 19 -5.94 -6.75 -2.05
CA TYR A 19 -6.63 -7.77 -2.82
C TYR A 19 -5.88 -9.11 -2.82
N LEU A 20 -4.56 -9.08 -3.00
CA LEU A 20 -3.74 -10.30 -3.05
C LEU A 20 -3.78 -11.09 -1.76
N ILE A 21 -3.81 -10.45 -0.59
CA ILE A 21 -3.78 -11.15 0.71
C ILE A 21 -5.17 -11.40 1.30
N LEU A 22 -6.17 -10.58 0.99
CA LEU A 22 -7.51 -10.66 1.59
C LEU A 22 -8.60 -11.23 0.65
N ASN A 23 -8.27 -11.63 -0.58
CA ASN A 23 -9.28 -12.26 -1.42
C ASN A 23 -9.72 -13.62 -0.84
N PRO A 24 -10.99 -14.04 -1.03
CA PRO A 24 -11.52 -15.26 -0.42
C PRO A 24 -10.72 -16.53 -0.75
N ARG A 25 -10.18 -16.63 -1.97
CA ARG A 25 -9.40 -17.79 -2.42
C ARG A 25 -8.06 -17.90 -1.66
N VAL A 26 -7.44 -16.77 -1.36
CA VAL A 26 -6.16 -16.75 -0.63
C VAL A 26 -6.39 -17.01 0.85
N LEU A 27 -7.48 -16.50 1.44
CA LEU A 27 -7.82 -16.76 2.84
C LEU A 27 -8.11 -18.23 3.15
N THR A 28 -8.51 -19.03 2.15
CA THR A 28 -8.66 -20.48 2.29
C THR A 28 -7.36 -21.27 2.14
N THR A 29 -6.20 -20.60 2.04
CA THR A 29 -4.91 -21.30 1.98
C THR A 29 -4.62 -21.93 3.34
N GLU A 30 -4.49 -23.24 3.38
CA GLU A 30 -4.11 -23.97 4.58
C GLU A 30 -2.58 -24.02 4.74
N GLY A 31 -2.10 -23.84 5.96
CA GLY A 31 -0.68 -23.98 6.31
C GLY A 31 -0.25 -23.02 7.42
N GLU A 32 0.54 -23.50 8.37
CA GLU A 32 1.03 -22.73 9.54
C GLU A 32 1.81 -21.47 9.16
N THR A 33 2.39 -21.45 7.95
CA THR A 33 3.14 -20.30 7.43
C THR A 33 2.25 -19.18 6.89
N PHE A 34 0.95 -19.43 6.72
CA PHE A 34 0.01 -18.44 6.20
C PHE A 34 -0.11 -17.22 7.13
N ASP A 35 -0.13 -17.44 8.44
CA ASP A 35 -0.24 -16.39 9.44
C ASP A 35 0.95 -15.42 9.36
N LEU A 36 2.16 -15.96 9.24
CA LEU A 36 3.37 -15.15 9.05
C LEU A 36 3.32 -14.38 7.72
N ARG A 37 2.90 -15.04 6.63
CA ARG A 37 2.73 -14.39 5.33
C ARG A 37 1.74 -13.23 5.41
N PHE A 38 0.60 -13.44 6.08
CA PHE A 38 -0.42 -12.42 6.28
C PHE A 38 0.16 -11.19 7.01
N VAL A 39 0.84 -11.40 8.15
CA VAL A 39 1.41 -10.31 8.94
C VAL A 39 2.51 -9.57 8.18
N LEU A 40 3.35 -10.28 7.40
CA LEU A 40 4.35 -9.65 6.54
C LEU A 40 3.72 -8.74 5.48
N PHE A 41 2.60 -9.17 4.85
CA PHE A 41 1.85 -8.33 3.92
C PHE A 41 1.25 -7.10 4.61
N MET A 42 0.75 -7.25 5.83
CA MET A 42 0.26 -6.10 6.63
C MET A 42 1.38 -5.12 6.94
N LEU A 43 2.59 -5.59 7.28
CA LEU A 43 3.75 -4.73 7.52
C LEU A 43 4.12 -3.90 6.27
N VAL A 44 4.11 -4.53 5.08
CA VAL A 44 4.34 -3.83 3.81
C VAL A 44 3.25 -2.79 3.53
N LEU A 45 1.98 -3.13 3.80
CA LEU A 45 0.85 -2.20 3.65
C LEU A 45 0.98 -0.97 4.55
N ILE A 46 1.45 -1.13 5.79
CA ILE A 46 1.69 0.00 6.71
C ILE A 46 2.71 0.97 6.10
N VAL A 47 3.84 0.47 5.63
CA VAL A 47 4.90 1.30 5.04
C VAL A 47 4.43 1.99 3.76
N LEU A 48 3.75 1.26 2.88
CA LEU A 48 3.21 1.82 1.64
C LEU A 48 2.15 2.89 1.88
N ALA A 49 1.20 2.63 2.79
CA ALA A 49 0.14 3.59 3.11
C ALA A 49 0.72 4.85 3.77
N ALA A 50 1.59 4.68 4.76
CA ALA A 50 2.25 5.79 5.43
C ALA A 50 3.08 6.63 4.44
N GLY A 51 3.87 5.97 3.59
CA GLY A 51 4.68 6.64 2.56
C GLY A 51 3.84 7.39 1.53
N THR A 52 2.74 6.78 1.06
CA THR A 52 1.83 7.39 0.08
C THR A 52 1.16 8.64 0.65
N VAL A 53 0.68 8.59 1.90
CA VAL A 53 0.08 9.76 2.56
C VAL A 53 1.14 10.82 2.87
N ALA A 54 2.30 10.43 3.38
CA ALA A 54 3.41 11.35 3.65
C ALA A 54 3.85 12.12 2.40
N LEU A 55 3.91 11.46 1.25
CA LEU A 55 4.21 12.10 -0.04
C LEU A 55 3.25 13.27 -0.32
N MET A 56 1.95 13.07 -0.12
CA MET A 56 0.94 14.11 -0.36
C MET A 56 1.03 15.24 0.67
N LEU A 57 1.28 14.92 1.94
CA LEU A 57 1.48 15.93 2.99
C LEU A 57 2.69 16.82 2.71
N LEU A 58 3.79 16.23 2.23
CA LEU A 58 4.98 16.98 1.83
C LEU A 58 4.71 17.86 0.60
N LEU A 59 4.05 17.32 -0.42
CA LEU A 59 3.63 18.09 -1.61
C LEU A 59 2.76 19.28 -1.26
N GLY A 60 1.84 19.13 -0.30
CA GLY A 60 0.98 20.21 0.18
C GLY A 60 1.74 21.40 0.79
N ARG A 61 3.02 21.24 1.12
CA ARG A 61 3.92 22.32 1.58
C ARG A 61 4.85 22.86 0.51
N MET A 62 4.90 22.24 -0.67
CA MET A 62 5.78 22.64 -1.77
C MET A 62 5.05 23.58 -2.74
N TYR A 63 4.78 24.81 -2.28
CA TYR A 63 4.01 25.83 -3.02
C TYR A 63 4.54 26.19 -4.42
N HIS A 64 5.77 25.79 -4.77
CA HIS A 64 6.39 26.06 -6.08
C HIS A 64 6.31 24.90 -7.08
N LEU A 65 5.76 23.73 -6.69
CA LEU A 65 5.74 22.51 -7.51
C LEU A 65 4.34 22.08 -7.99
N LEU A 66 3.31 22.86 -7.65
CA LEU A 66 1.92 22.72 -8.09
C LEU A 66 1.53 23.93 -8.92
#